data_AF-A0A4Z1RGZ2-F1
#
_entry.id   AF-A0A4Z1RGZ2-F1
#
_cell.length_a   1.000
_cell.length_b   1.000
_cell.length_c   1.000
_cell.angle_alpha   90.00
_cell.angle_beta   90.00
_cell.angle_gamma   90.00
#
_symmetry.space_group_name_H-M   'P 1'
#
loop_
_entity.id
_entity.type
_entity.pdbx_description
1 polymer ?
#
loop_
_entity_poly.entity_id
_entity_poly.type
_entity_poly.pdbx_seq_one_letter_code
_entity_poly.pdbx_strand_id
1 'polypeptide(L)'
;MDTVTLQSDLGIESSAGLKDMLATHVAVDAPLAVDGAGVQRVHTASLQVLAAWWQARTLHARETRWAEIGEPLRAAVRTLGLDSALAITDAPAHPTSPMERTP
;
A
#
# COMPACT_ATOMS: atom_id res chain seq x y z
N MET A 1 3.23 -19.30 3.02
CA MET A 1 2.88 -17.95 2.55
C MET A 1 3.67 -16.98 3.40
N ASP A 2 4.67 -16.34 2.83
CA ASP A 2 5.54 -15.42 3.56
C ASP A 2 4.88 -14.05 3.71
N THR A 3 5.25 -13.33 4.77
CA THR A 3 4.76 -11.99 5.07
C THR A 3 5.92 -11.00 5.09
N VAL A 4 5.77 -9.91 4.36
CA VAL A 4 6.67 -8.76 4.40
C VAL A 4 6.05 -7.71 5.31
N THR A 5 6.69 -7.41 6.43
CA THR A 5 6.22 -6.39 7.37
C THR A 5 6.88 -5.04 7.07
N LEU A 6 6.05 -4.03 6.82
CA LEU A 6 6.51 -2.66 6.60
C LEU A 6 6.95 -2.01 7.91
N GLN A 7 7.99 -1.18 7.83
CA GLN A 7 8.46 -0.43 8.99
C GLN A 7 7.46 0.67 9.37
N SER A 8 7.46 1.06 10.65
CA SER A 8 6.54 2.08 11.16
C SER A 8 6.77 3.47 10.55
N ASP A 9 8.01 3.77 10.14
CA ASP A 9 8.37 5.02 9.47
C ASP A 9 8.81 4.75 8.03
N LEU A 10 7.92 5.08 7.09
CA LEU A 10 8.20 5.08 5.66
C LEU A 10 8.69 6.48 5.22
N GLY A 11 9.70 6.97 5.94
CA GLY A 11 10.52 8.16 5.68
C GLY A 11 11.15 8.22 4.30
N ILE A 12 11.58 9.40 3.86
CA ILE A 12 12.40 9.50 2.64
C ILE A 12 13.77 8.83 2.87
N GLU A 13 14.30 8.94 4.09
CA GLU A 13 15.55 8.37 4.54
C GLU A 13 15.51 6.83 4.59
N SER A 14 14.34 6.23 4.84
CA SER A 14 14.15 4.77 4.84
C SER A 14 13.76 4.20 3.49
N SER A 15 13.41 5.03 2.50
CA SER A 15 12.91 4.57 1.19
C SER A 15 13.91 3.69 0.41
N ALA A 16 15.21 3.96 0.54
CA ALA A 16 16.26 3.11 -0.05
C ALA A 16 16.30 1.73 0.60
N GLY A 17 16.26 1.67 1.94
CA GLY A 17 16.21 0.40 2.68
C GLY A 17 14.94 -0.39 2.40
N LEU A 18 13.80 0.30 2.26
CA LEU A 18 12.54 -0.30 1.82
C LEU A 18 12.68 -0.96 0.45
N LYS A 19 13.28 -0.24 -0.52
CA LYS A 19 13.53 -0.77 -1.86
C LYS A 19 14.40 -2.03 -1.81
N ASP A 20 15.50 -1.98 -1.08
CA ASP A 20 16.44 -3.11 -1.00
C ASP A 20 15.77 -4.34 -0.38
N MET A 21 14.99 -4.15 0.70
CA MET A 21 14.20 -5.21 1.32
C MET A 21 13.20 -5.80 0.32
N LEU A 22 12.37 -4.97 -0.33
CA LEU A 22 11.36 -5.43 -1.28
C LEU A 22 11.97 -6.10 -2.52
N ALA A 23 13.14 -5.65 -2.98
CA ALA A 23 13.85 -6.22 -4.12
C ALA A 23 14.20 -7.70 -3.89
N THR A 24 14.47 -8.12 -2.65
CA THR A 24 14.72 -9.55 -2.34
C THR A 24 13.48 -10.43 -2.58
N HIS A 25 12.29 -9.83 -2.62
CA HIS A 25 11.01 -10.51 -2.75
C HIS A 25 10.37 -10.35 -4.15
N VAL A 26 10.95 -9.57 -5.06
CA VAL A 26 10.31 -9.25 -6.36
C VAL A 26 10.16 -10.46 -7.28
N ALA A 27 11.14 -11.38 -7.24
CA ALA A 27 11.20 -12.55 -8.12
C ALA A 27 10.69 -13.85 -7.47
N VAL A 28 10.22 -13.77 -6.21
CA VAL A 28 9.69 -14.95 -5.49
C VAL A 28 8.33 -15.33 -6.07
N ASP A 29 8.21 -16.50 -6.68
CA ASP A 29 6.96 -16.94 -7.32
C ASP A 29 5.87 -17.33 -6.32
N ALA A 30 6.23 -17.61 -5.06
CA ALA A 30 5.27 -17.90 -4.01
C ALA A 30 4.39 -16.67 -3.69
N PRO A 31 3.12 -16.88 -3.26
CA PRO A 31 2.27 -15.80 -2.78
C PRO A 31 2.87 -15.08 -1.57
N LEU A 32 2.79 -13.75 -1.59
CA LEU A 32 3.27 -12.89 -0.51
C LEU A 32 2.14 -12.07 0.12
N ALA A 33 2.19 -12.00 1.44
CA ALA A 33 1.41 -11.05 2.23
C ALA A 33 2.25 -9.80 2.51
N VAL A 34 1.61 -8.63 2.53
CA VAL A 34 2.21 -7.38 3.00
C VAL A 34 1.47 -6.93 4.25
N ASP A 35 2.18 -6.78 5.35
CA ASP A 35 1.65 -6.23 6.60
C ASP A 35 2.09 -4.77 6.76
N GLY A 36 1.12 -3.86 6.62
CA GLY A 36 1.27 -2.43 6.84
C GLY A 36 0.56 -1.92 8.08
N ALA A 37 0.15 -2.78 9.02
CA ALA A 37 -0.60 -2.37 10.21
C ALA A 37 0.18 -1.40 11.10
N GLY A 38 1.50 -1.58 11.21
CA GLY A 38 2.38 -0.77 12.06
C GLY A 38 2.83 0.57 11.47
N VAL A 39 2.39 0.92 10.25
CA VAL A 39 2.84 2.12 9.54
C VAL A 39 2.19 3.38 10.14
N GLN A 40 3.01 4.28 10.67
CA GLN A 40 2.58 5.52 11.33
C GLN A 40 2.91 6.78 10.54
N ARG A 41 3.95 6.75 9.70
CA ARG A 41 4.40 7.90 8.91
C ARG A 41 4.77 7.45 7.51
N VAL A 42 4.34 8.23 6.51
CA VAL A 42 4.44 7.87 5.09
C VAL A 42 4.91 9.05 4.28
N HIS A 43 5.90 8.83 3.42
CA HIS A 43 6.34 9.79 2.41
C HIS A 43 6.10 9.23 1.01
N THR A 44 5.94 10.15 0.05
CA THR A 44 5.68 9.80 -1.35
C THR A 44 6.76 8.89 -1.94
N ALA A 45 8.03 9.08 -1.59
CA ALA A 45 9.14 8.24 -2.08
C ALA A 45 8.93 6.76 -1.73
N SER A 46 8.53 6.46 -0.50
CA SER A 46 8.29 5.09 -0.04
C SER A 46 7.03 4.48 -0.69
N LEU A 47 5.99 5.28 -0.92
CA LEU A 47 4.81 4.85 -1.68
C LEU A 47 5.13 4.52 -3.13
N GLN A 48 5.98 5.32 -3.78
CA GLN A 48 6.43 5.06 -5.15
C GLN A 48 7.21 3.75 -5.25
N VAL A 49 8.11 3.48 -4.29
CA VAL A 49 8.84 2.21 -4.20
C VAL A 49 7.88 1.04 -4.02
N LEU A 50 6.93 1.14 -3.08
CA LEU A 50 5.95 0.10 -2.82
C LEU A 50 5.06 -0.17 -4.04
N ALA A 51 4.55 0.88 -4.69
CA ALA A 51 3.72 0.76 -5.88
C ALA A 51 4.49 0.13 -7.06
N ALA A 52 5.74 0.54 -7.28
CA ALA A 52 6.59 -0.04 -8.32
C ALA A 52 6.83 -1.55 -8.07
N TRP A 53 7.09 -1.93 -6.82
CA TRP A 53 7.28 -3.34 -6.46
C TRP A 53 5.99 -4.16 -6.63
N TRP A 54 4.85 -3.64 -6.19
CA TRP A 54 3.55 -4.30 -6.33
C TRP A 54 3.19 -4.51 -7.80
N GLN A 55 3.39 -3.47 -8.62
CA GLN A 55 3.18 -3.53 -10.05
C GLN A 55 4.12 -4.55 -10.71
N ALA A 56 5.40 -4.59 -10.36
CA ALA A 56 6.36 -5.55 -10.90
C ALA A 56 5.93 -7.00 -10.62
N ARG A 57 5.50 -7.31 -9.40
CA ARG A 57 4.96 -8.64 -9.07
C ARG A 57 3.69 -8.95 -9.86
N THR A 58 2.77 -8.00 -9.98
CA THR A 58 1.52 -8.14 -10.71
C THR A 58 1.75 -8.42 -12.20
N LEU A 59 2.69 -7.72 -12.84
CA LEU A 59 3.05 -7.92 -14.25
C LEU A 59 3.58 -9.33 -14.54
N HIS A 60 4.16 -9.98 -13.52
CA HIS A 60 4.65 -11.36 -13.60
C HIS A 60 3.66 -12.38 -13.02
N ALA A 61 2.39 -12.00 -12.82
CA ALA A 61 1.33 -12.84 -12.24
C ALA A 61 1.69 -13.43 -10.87
N ARG A 62 2.54 -12.75 -10.10
CA ARG A 62 2.95 -13.18 -8.76
C ARG A 62 1.96 -12.64 -7.74
N GLU A 63 1.25 -13.55 -7.08
CA GLU A 63 0.22 -13.18 -6.10
C GLU A 63 0.83 -12.34 -4.96
N THR A 64 0.17 -11.21 -4.70
CA THR A 64 0.53 -10.25 -3.65
C THR A 64 -0.76 -9.72 -3.05
N ARG A 65 -0.91 -9.83 -1.73
CA ARG A 65 -2.09 -9.33 -1.01
C ARG A 65 -1.71 -8.61 0.27
N TRP A 66 -2.55 -7.69 0.71
CA TRP A 66 -2.44 -7.15 2.07
C TRP A 66 -2.82 -8.23 3.08
N ALA A 67 -2.00 -8.39 4.12
CA ALA A 67 -2.40 -9.06 5.35
C ALA A 67 -3.23 -8.10 6.19
N GLU A 68 -2.65 -6.95 6.52
CA GLU A 68 -3.30 -5.84 7.22
C GLU A 68 -2.72 -4.51 6.70
N ILE A 69 -3.48 -3.44 6.80
CA ILE A 69 -3.05 -2.10 6.39
C ILE A 69 -3.69 -1.03 7.27
N GLY A 70 -2.86 -0.26 7.96
CA GLY A 70 -3.27 0.80 8.86
C GLY A 70 -3.77 2.06 8.14
N GLU A 71 -4.55 2.89 8.84
CA GLU A 71 -5.15 4.10 8.27
C GLU A 71 -4.15 5.13 7.75
N PRO A 72 -2.99 5.39 8.38
CA PRO A 72 -2.02 6.34 7.83
C PRO A 72 -1.57 5.98 6.41
N LEU A 73 -1.39 4.68 6.15
CA LEU A 73 -1.02 4.17 4.83
C LEU A 73 -2.21 4.22 3.86
N ARG A 74 -3.42 3.78 4.28
CA ARG A 74 -4.63 3.89 3.44
C ARG A 74 -4.89 5.34 3.02
N ALA A 75 -4.86 6.26 3.96
CA ALA A 75 -5.08 7.68 3.69
C ALA A 75 -4.07 8.24 2.70
N ALA A 76 -2.78 7.93 2.86
CA ALA A 76 -1.74 8.42 1.95
C ALA A 76 -1.89 7.82 0.53
N VAL A 77 -2.26 6.55 0.42
CA VAL A 77 -2.55 5.90 -0.88
C VAL A 77 -3.74 6.59 -1.57
N ARG A 78 -4.84 6.79 -0.84
CA ARG A 78 -6.05 7.46 -1.33
C ARG A 78 -5.77 8.89 -1.78
N THR A 79 -5.00 9.65 -1.00
CA THR A 79 -4.60 11.02 -1.36
C THR A 79 -3.83 11.09 -2.68
N LEU A 80 -3.04 10.07 -2.99
CA LEU A 80 -2.26 10.00 -4.24
C LEU A 80 -2.96 9.24 -5.37
N GLY A 81 -4.14 8.67 -5.12
CA GLY A 81 -4.87 7.85 -6.09
C GLY A 81 -4.16 6.54 -6.45
N LEU A 82 -3.41 5.95 -5.51
CA LEU A 82 -2.63 4.72 -5.71
C LEU A 82 -3.40 3.44 -5.38
N ASP A 83 -4.70 3.53 -5.08
CA ASP A 83 -5.54 2.42 -4.60
C ASP A 83 -5.45 1.20 -5.53
N SER A 84 -5.62 1.41 -6.84
CA SER A 84 -5.53 0.35 -7.83
C SER A 84 -4.11 -0.22 -7.97
N ALA A 85 -3.09 0.64 -7.89
CA ALA A 85 -1.69 0.21 -8.02
C ALA A 85 -1.23 -0.68 -6.85
N LEU A 86 -1.86 -0.50 -5.68
CA LEU A 86 -1.56 -1.25 -4.46
C LEU A 86 -2.64 -2.28 -4.10
N ALA A 87 -3.59 -2.55 -5.01
CA ALA A 87 -4.71 -3.45 -4.79
C ALA A 87 -5.48 -3.17 -3.46
N ILE A 88 -5.58 -1.90 -3.09
CA ILE A 88 -6.39 -1.45 -1.96
C ILE A 88 -7.78 -1.18 -2.52
N THR A 89 -8.74 -2.04 -2.17
CA THR A 89 -10.16 -1.73 -2.36
C THR A 89 -10.64 -1.03 -1.10
N ASP A 90 -10.85 0.29 -1.16
CA ASP A 90 -11.76 0.91 -0.21
C ASP A 90 -13.17 0.44 -0.58
N ALA A 91 -13.91 -0.12 0.38
CA ALA A 91 -15.35 -0.18 0.22
C ALA A 91 -15.84 1.27 0.13
N PRO A 92 -16.71 1.64 -0.83
CA PRO A 92 -17.12 3.03 -0.98
C PRO A 92 -17.83 3.50 0.29
N ALA A 93 -17.13 4.29 1.12
CA ALA A 93 -17.75 5.05 2.18
C ALA A 93 -18.30 6.34 1.57
N HIS A 94 -19.53 6.28 1.09
CA HIS A 94 -20.31 7.48 0.80
C HIS A 94 -21.70 7.38 1.42
N PRO A 95 -21.90 7.83 2.67
CA PRO A 95 -23.18 8.40 3.02
C PRO A 95 -23.27 9.74 2.28
N THR A 96 -24.03 9.75 1.19
CA THR A 96 -24.58 10.98 0.61
C THR A 96 -25.34 11.68 1.73
N SER A 97 -24.78 12.76 2.30
CA SER A 97 -25.60 13.65 3.12
C SER A 97 -26.73 14.16 2.23
N PRO A 98 -28.00 13.95 2.58
CA PRO A 98 -29.09 14.49 1.79
C PRO A 98 -28.98 16.01 1.85
N MET A 99 -28.81 16.65 0.69
CA MET A 99 -29.00 18.08 0.53
C MET A 99 -30.29 18.47 1.24
N GLU A 100 -30.18 19.24 2.33
CA GLU A 100 -31.30 19.92 2.94
C GLU A 100 -31.93 20.81 1.87
N ARG A 101 -33.09 20.38 1.35
CA ARG A 101 -33.97 21.26 0.58
C ARG A 101 -34.63 22.21 1.57
N THR A 102 -34.04 23.38 1.71
CA THR A 102 -34.66 24.50 2.42
C THR A 102 -35.88 24.98 1.62
N PRO A 103 -37.03 25.25 2.26
CA PRO A 103 -38.32 25.56 1.62
C PRO A 103 -38.37 26.87 0.83
#